data_AF-A0A0H2R3X9-F1
#
_entry.id   AF-A0A0H2R3X9-F1
#
_cell.length_a   1.000
_cell.length_b   1.000
_cell.length_c   1.000
_cell.angle_alpha   90.00
_cell.angle_beta   90.00
_cell.angle_gamma   90.00
#
_symmetry.space_group_name_H-M   'P 1'
#
loop_
_entity.id
_entity.type
_entity.pdbx_description
1 polymer ?
#
loop_
_entity_poly.entity_id
_entity_poly.type
_entity_poly.pdbx_seq_one_letter_code
_entity_poly.pdbx_strand_id
1 'polypeptide(L)'
;AEAGDGGNFKTGFWTKAAVEVNEVHTVGAMKTSTMCRTKWTAIKKTYTLVEIIRHKSGWIWDDKGGAGITASSKSVWDAFEKKNPGSSRFRNAGW
;
A
#
# COMPACT_ATOMS: atom_id res chain seq x y z
N ALA A 1 21.37 10.33 -10.51
CA ALA A 1 21.02 9.25 -9.56
C ALA A 1 20.13 9.81 -8.45
N GLU A 2 18.80 9.63 -8.54
CA GLU A 2 17.81 10.19 -7.59
C GLU A 2 17.31 9.19 -6.53
N ALA A 3 17.65 7.90 -6.66
CA ALA A 3 17.45 6.92 -5.60
C ALA A 3 18.51 7.15 -4.51
N GLY A 4 18.08 7.45 -3.28
CA GLY A 4 18.94 7.39 -2.11
C GLY A 4 19.10 5.95 -1.65
N ASP A 5 20.32 5.58 -1.25
CA ASP A 5 20.62 4.26 -0.69
C ASP A 5 19.69 3.95 0.49
N GLY A 6 19.10 2.76 0.47
CA GLY A 6 18.16 2.28 1.52
C GLY A 6 16.68 2.36 1.18
N GLY A 7 16.31 2.69 -0.07
CA GLY A 7 14.90 2.62 -0.52
C GLY A 7 14.07 3.86 -0.22
N ASN A 8 14.71 4.99 0.05
CA ASN A 8 14.10 6.31 0.20
C ASN A 8 14.58 7.26 -0.90
N PHE A 9 13.64 7.99 -1.49
CA PHE A 9 13.97 9.06 -2.43
C PHE A 9 14.50 10.28 -1.69
N LYS A 10 15.49 10.97 -2.29
CA LYS A 10 16.06 12.21 -1.74
C LYS A 10 15.02 13.34 -1.73
N THR A 11 15.23 14.36 -0.91
CA THR A 11 14.32 15.52 -0.79
C THR A 11 13.98 16.15 -2.15
N GLY A 12 14.96 16.29 -3.05
CA GLY A 12 14.74 16.87 -4.39
C GLY A 12 13.71 16.11 -5.24
N PHE A 13 13.65 14.79 -5.12
CA PHE A 13 12.62 13.98 -5.79
C PHE A 13 11.22 14.35 -5.26
N TRP A 14 11.06 14.47 -3.95
CA TRP A 14 9.77 14.81 -3.34
C TRP A 14 9.32 16.24 -3.66
N THR A 15 10.26 17.18 -3.82
CA THR A 15 9.94 18.52 -4.31
C THR A 15 9.38 18.46 -5.72
N LYS A 16 10.02 17.74 -6.64
CA LYS A 16 9.50 17.54 -8.01
C LYS A 16 8.14 16.83 -7.99
N ALA A 17 8.02 15.75 -7.23
CA ALA A 17 6.76 15.02 -7.09
C ALA A 17 5.62 15.90 -6.56
N ALA A 18 5.91 16.86 -5.67
CA ALA A 18 4.91 17.81 -5.20
C ALA A 18 4.47 18.79 -6.30
N VAL A 19 5.37 19.23 -7.18
CA VAL A 19 5.01 20.05 -8.35
C VAL A 19 4.04 19.27 -9.24
N GLU A 20 4.44 18.08 -9.69
CA GLU A 20 3.64 17.21 -10.57
C GLU A 20 2.26 16.87 -9.96
N VAL A 21 2.21 16.50 -8.68
CA VAL A 21 0.94 16.20 -8.00
C VAL A 21 0.01 17.41 -7.97
N ASN A 22 0.55 18.62 -7.80
CA ASN A 22 -0.26 19.83 -7.76
C ASN A 22 -0.79 20.25 -9.14
N GLU A 23 -0.26 19.74 -10.25
CA GLU A 23 -0.82 20.00 -11.59
C GLU A 23 -2.19 19.35 -11.78
N VAL A 24 -2.39 18.16 -11.21
CA VAL A 24 -3.65 17.41 -11.30
C VAL A 24 -4.54 17.56 -10.08
N HIS A 25 -4.01 18.09 -8.97
CA HIS A 25 -4.73 18.26 -7.73
C HIS A 25 -5.57 19.55 -7.74
N THR A 26 -6.89 19.41 -7.93
CA THR A 26 -7.80 20.54 -8.10
C THR A 26 -8.56 20.95 -6.83
N VAL A 27 -8.54 20.15 -5.76
CA VAL A 27 -9.41 20.36 -4.57
C VAL A 27 -8.63 20.37 -3.26
N GLY A 28 -8.62 21.52 -2.57
CA GLY A 28 -8.00 21.71 -1.25
C GLY A 28 -6.57 22.25 -1.32
N ALA A 29 -5.87 22.27 -0.18
CA ALA A 29 -4.53 22.86 -0.09
C ALA A 29 -3.49 22.11 -0.94
N MET A 30 -2.57 22.89 -1.51
CA MET A 30 -1.41 22.39 -2.26
C MET A 30 -0.62 21.39 -1.43
N LYS A 31 -0.19 20.31 -2.08
CA LYS A 31 0.58 19.24 -1.46
C LYS A 31 2.04 19.63 -1.36
N THR A 32 2.65 19.36 -0.21
CA THR A 32 4.07 19.56 0.03
C THR A 32 4.86 18.28 -0.25
N SER A 33 6.18 18.41 -0.39
CA SER A 33 7.10 17.27 -0.54
C SER A 33 6.96 16.26 0.60
N THR A 34 6.82 16.73 1.84
CA THR A 34 6.56 15.90 3.02
C THR A 34 5.23 15.16 2.92
N MET A 35 4.16 15.81 2.45
CA MET A 35 2.86 15.16 2.28
C MET A 35 2.93 14.04 1.23
N CYS A 36 3.58 14.29 0.09
CA CYS A 36 3.79 13.28 -0.95
C CYS A 36 4.59 12.08 -0.42
N ARG A 37 5.67 12.33 0.31
CA ARG A 37 6.48 11.27 0.93
C ARG A 37 5.69 10.42 1.91
N THR A 38 4.91 11.06 2.79
CA THR A 38 4.08 10.36 3.79
C THR A 38 3.02 9.51 3.09
N LYS A 39 2.34 10.06 2.07
CA LYS A 39 1.32 9.32 1.30
C LYS A 39 1.94 8.13 0.55
N TRP A 40 3.06 8.33 -0.13
CA TRP A 40 3.80 7.25 -0.80
C TRP A 40 4.18 6.14 0.16
N THR A 41 4.73 6.49 1.33
CA THR A 41 5.12 5.49 2.34
C THR A 41 3.94 4.64 2.78
N ALA A 42 2.75 5.25 2.97
CA ALA A 42 1.54 4.53 3.33
C ALA A 42 1.02 3.64 2.18
N ILE A 43 1.04 4.14 0.94
CA ILE A 43 0.66 3.37 -0.26
C ILE A 43 1.60 2.19 -0.44
N LYS A 44 2.92 2.40 -0.37
CA LYS A 44 3.93 1.36 -0.50
C LYS A 44 3.76 0.26 0.55
N LYS A 45 3.53 0.61 1.82
CA LYS A 45 3.23 -0.37 2.88
C LYS A 45 1.98 -1.20 2.55
N THR A 46 0.93 -0.55 2.06
CA THR A 46 -0.31 -1.22 1.67
C THR A 46 -0.09 -2.15 0.48
N TYR A 47 0.59 -1.67 -0.56
CA TYR A 47 0.96 -2.45 -1.74
C TYR A 47 1.79 -3.68 -1.38
N THR A 48 2.84 -3.53 -0.56
CA THR A 48 3.65 -4.66 -0.09
C THR A 48 2.81 -5.67 0.67
N LEU A 49 1.86 -5.23 1.48
CA LEU A 49 0.97 -6.13 2.19
C LEU A 49 0.05 -6.91 1.23
N VAL A 50 -0.52 -6.24 0.23
CA VAL A 50 -1.33 -6.88 -0.82
C VAL A 50 -0.51 -7.90 -1.61
N GLU A 51 0.73 -7.56 -2.00
CA GLU A 51 1.63 -8.49 -2.67
C GLU A 51 1.92 -9.73 -1.81
N ILE A 52 2.16 -9.57 -0.50
CA ILE A 52 2.34 -10.72 0.41
C ILE A 52 1.11 -11.63 0.41
N ILE A 53 -0.10 -11.06 0.37
CA ILE A 53 -1.35 -11.83 0.29
C ILE A 53 -1.45 -12.56 -1.07
N ARG A 54 -1.15 -11.87 -2.18
CA ARG A 54 -1.20 -12.42 -3.54
C ARG A 54 -0.24 -13.59 -3.74
N HIS A 55 0.94 -13.54 -3.14
CA HIS A 55 1.95 -14.60 -3.22
C HIS A 55 1.75 -15.69 -2.16
N LYS A 56 0.72 -15.59 -1.31
CA LYS A 56 0.42 -16.62 -0.31
C LYS A 56 -0.30 -17.79 -0.98
N SER A 57 0.39 -18.92 -1.07
CA SER A 57 -0.19 -20.16 -1.59
C SER A 57 -1.46 -20.56 -0.83
N GLY A 58 -2.47 -21.01 -1.58
CA GLY A 58 -3.77 -21.46 -1.06
C GLY A 58 -4.83 -20.37 -0.95
N TRP A 59 -4.53 -19.11 -1.31
CA TRP A 59 -5.51 -18.02 -1.38
C TRP A 59 -5.74 -17.57 -2.81
N ILE A 60 -6.93 -17.04 -3.05
CA ILE A 60 -7.30 -16.40 -4.31
C ILE A 60 -7.29 -14.90 -4.02
N TRP A 61 -6.61 -14.12 -4.85
CA TRP A 61 -6.70 -12.66 -4.78
C TRP A 61 -7.57 -12.14 -5.93
N ASP A 62 -8.51 -11.28 -5.58
CA ASP A 62 -9.27 -10.45 -6.50
C ASP A 62 -9.17 -8.98 -6.08
N ASP A 63 -8.97 -8.07 -7.03
CA ASP A 63 -8.78 -6.65 -6.73
C ASP A 63 -10.06 -5.98 -6.19
N LYS A 64 -11.23 -6.63 -6.28
CA LYS A 64 -12.49 -6.14 -5.69
C LYS A 64 -12.89 -6.93 -4.44
N GLY A 65 -12.68 -8.24 -4.43
CA GLY A 65 -13.08 -9.17 -3.38
C GLY A 65 -11.99 -9.51 -2.36
N GLY A 66 -10.75 -9.06 -2.56
CA GLY A 66 -9.64 -9.31 -1.65
C GLY A 66 -9.18 -10.77 -1.67
N ALA A 67 -8.85 -11.31 -0.50
CA ALA A 67 -8.29 -12.65 -0.34
C ALA A 67 -9.31 -13.81 -0.39
N GLY A 68 -10.61 -13.51 -0.55
CA GLY A 68 -11.65 -14.53 -0.73
C GLY A 68 -11.70 -15.59 0.38
N ILE A 69 -11.50 -15.19 1.64
CA ILE A 69 -11.38 -16.10 2.76
C ILE A 69 -12.73 -16.72 3.12
N THR A 70 -12.77 -18.05 3.06
CA THR A 70 -13.92 -18.89 3.40
C THR A 70 -13.79 -19.44 4.82
N ALA A 71 -14.81 -20.16 5.29
CA ALA A 71 -14.79 -20.79 6.61
C ALA A 71 -13.61 -21.78 6.77
N SER A 72 -13.19 -22.46 5.70
CA SER A 72 -12.09 -23.43 5.74
C SER A 72 -10.71 -22.78 5.82
N SER A 73 -10.52 -21.59 5.25
CA SER A 73 -9.24 -20.85 5.28
C SER A 73 -9.14 -19.82 6.41
N LYS A 74 -10.20 -19.66 7.21
CA LYS A 74 -10.29 -18.68 8.31
C LYS A 74 -9.17 -18.80 9.34
N SER A 75 -8.84 -20.01 9.78
CA SER A 75 -7.79 -20.22 10.79
C SER A 75 -6.40 -19.81 10.29
N VAL A 76 -6.10 -20.08 9.02
CA VAL A 76 -4.85 -19.67 8.35
C VAL A 76 -4.80 -18.15 8.21
N TRP A 77 -5.92 -17.52 7.87
CA TRP A 77 -6.03 -16.07 7.78
C TRP A 77 -5.86 -15.37 9.13
N ASP A 78 -6.53 -15.85 10.19
CA ASP A 78 -6.41 -15.26 11.53
C ASP A 78 -4.97 -15.37 12.07
N ALA A 79 -4.22 -16.43 11.70
CA ALA A 79 -2.78 -16.53 12.00
C ALA A 79 -1.92 -15.59 11.16
N PHE A 80 -2.30 -15.34 9.90
CA PHE A 80 -1.62 -14.39 9.02
C PHE A 80 -1.81 -12.94 9.49
N GLU A 81 -3.02 -12.55 9.90
CA GLU A 81 -3.31 -11.21 10.39
C GLU A 81 -2.45 -10.83 11.60
N LYS A 82 -2.23 -11.78 12.51
CA LYS A 82 -1.34 -11.59 13.67
C LYS A 82 0.11 -11.27 13.26
N LYS A 83 0.57 -11.84 12.14
CA LYS A 83 1.92 -11.63 11.61
C LYS A 83 2.01 -10.40 10.69
N ASN A 84 0.88 -9.98 10.11
CA ASN A 84 0.80 -8.90 9.13
C ASN A 84 -0.30 -7.91 9.52
N PRO A 85 -0.05 -7.02 10.50
CA PRO A 85 -1.03 -6.04 10.95
C PRO A 85 -1.56 -5.17 9.80
N GLY A 86 -2.86 -4.88 9.83
CA GLY A 86 -3.53 -4.07 8.79
C GLY A 86 -4.00 -4.88 7.57
N SER A 87 -3.83 -6.21 7.58
CA SER A 87 -4.35 -7.10 6.52
C SER A 87 -5.85 -7.36 6.65
N SER A 88 -6.46 -7.13 7.81
CA SER A 88 -7.86 -7.47 8.06
C SER A 88 -8.86 -6.86 7.08
N ARG A 89 -8.59 -5.64 6.60
CA ARG A 89 -9.38 -4.97 5.55
C ARG A 89 -9.38 -5.72 4.21
N PHE A 90 -8.38 -6.56 3.96
CA PHE A 90 -8.23 -7.30 2.70
C PHE A 90 -8.78 -8.73 2.75
N ARG A 91 -9.43 -9.12 3.85
CA ARG A 91 -9.96 -10.47 4.04
C ARG A 91 -10.95 -10.84 2.93
N ASN A 92 -11.93 -9.97 2.69
CA ASN A 92 -13.01 -10.15 1.70
C ASN A 92 -13.39 -8.81 1.03
N ALA A 93 -12.42 -7.89 0.95
CA ALA A 93 -12.54 -6.65 0.21
C ALA A 93 -11.19 -6.38 -0.46
N GLY A 94 -11.24 -5.94 -1.71
CA GLY A 94 -10.06 -5.65 -2.51
C GLY A 94 -9.37 -4.34 -2.12
N TRP A 95 -8.45 -3.88 -2.96
CA TRP A 95 -7.69 -2.64 -2.74
C TRP A 95 -8.19 -1.48 -3.60
#